data_AF-A0A7X7F8R2-F1
#
_entry.id   AF-A0A7X7F8R2-F1
#
_cell.length_a   1.000
_cell.length_b   1.000
_cell.length_c   1.000
_cell.angle_alpha   90.00
_cell.angle_beta   90.00
_cell.angle_gamma   90.00
#
_symmetry.space_group_name_H-M   'P 1'
#
loop_
_entity.id
_entity.type
_entity.pdbx_description
1 polymer ?
#
loop_
_entity_poly.entity_id
_entity_poly.type
_entity_poly.pdbx_seq_one_letter_code
_entity_poly.pdbx_strand_id
1 'polypeptide(L)'
;MMSGLSSWLTARANALLARFQKFTRRHLGPSGDLKVLSIVVAAVIYYFIQNIISFSGTYAVPLLVTVREANVAVRSQSEEEVKVTLKGPEGDVRAFDASNLRVRLKLSHPEAGTERQMVALRDNDVEGAGKLRVVRIEPDAIMVEFDNEVEQRLPLAPPTLTGRPLQGEASVELMRKHVSVRGPKSKLQKLVDDRIMIPTDPIDVAGKTQGFTKAVKIRPPVDSGISSVQPEEVEAKVEILNIPGPEQSLVDIAPGDETNSLPAGLSPSVPTNRPAANASDLLPATGP
;
A
#
# COMPACT_ATOMS: atom_id res chain seq x y z
N MET A 1 -2.54 -12.35 43.45
CA MET A 1 -1.42 -11.50 43.93
C MET A 1 -1.55 -10.11 43.32
N MET A 2 -2.31 -9.17 43.92
CA MET A 2 -2.23 -7.73 43.59
C MET A 2 -3.10 -6.81 44.51
N SER A 3 -3.46 -7.26 45.72
CA SER A 3 -4.27 -6.48 46.68
C SER A 3 -3.46 -5.89 47.85
N GLY A 4 -2.12 -5.86 47.75
CA GLY A 4 -1.23 -5.47 48.85
C GLY A 4 -0.75 -4.00 48.85
N LEU A 5 -1.00 -3.23 47.79
CA LEU A 5 -0.42 -1.88 47.64
C LEU A 5 -1.31 -0.72 48.10
N SER A 6 -2.62 -0.93 48.27
CA SER A 6 -3.53 0.14 48.71
C SER A 6 -3.59 0.34 50.23
N SER A 7 -3.31 -0.69 51.03
CA SER A 7 -3.41 -0.59 52.51
C SER A 7 -2.21 0.13 53.17
N TRP A 8 -1.03 0.06 52.55
CA TRP A 8 0.18 0.71 53.08
C TRP A 8 0.16 2.23 52.90
N LEU A 9 -0.41 2.72 51.78
CA LEU A 9 -0.60 4.15 51.53
C LEU A 9 -1.62 4.76 52.50
N THR A 10 -2.72 4.04 52.79
CA THR A 10 -3.71 4.50 53.77
C THR A 10 -3.18 4.44 55.21
N ALA A 11 -2.34 3.46 55.54
CA ALA A 11 -1.71 3.36 56.86
C ALA A 11 -0.70 4.48 57.12
N ARG A 12 0.13 4.84 56.12
CA ARG A 12 1.06 6.00 56.24
C ARG A 12 0.31 7.32 56.32
N ALA A 13 -0.77 7.50 55.56
CA ALA A 13 -1.59 8.71 55.63
C ALA A 13 -2.24 8.88 57.01
N ASN A 14 -2.81 7.81 57.59
CA ASN A 14 -3.41 7.85 58.92
C ASN A 14 -2.39 8.09 60.05
N ALA A 15 -1.18 7.51 59.96
CA ALA A 15 -0.12 7.78 60.92
C ALA A 15 0.39 9.22 60.87
N LEU A 16 0.42 9.83 59.67
CA LEU A 16 0.79 11.23 59.46
C LEU A 16 -0.30 12.17 59.99
N LEU A 17 -1.58 11.85 59.75
CA LEU A 17 -2.74 12.57 60.30
C LEU A 17 -2.76 12.52 61.83
N ALA A 18 -2.50 11.37 62.45
CA ALA A 18 -2.46 11.25 63.91
C ALA A 18 -1.28 12.04 64.53
N ARG A 19 -0.12 12.08 63.86
CA ARG A 19 1.02 12.92 64.27
C ARG A 19 0.73 14.41 64.10
N PHE A 20 0.05 14.79 63.02
CA PHE A 20 -0.36 16.16 62.76
C PHE A 20 -1.44 16.64 63.75
N GLN A 21 -2.39 15.78 64.10
CA GLN A 21 -3.41 16.04 65.12
C GLN A 21 -2.81 16.23 66.52
N LYS A 22 -1.76 15.46 66.86
CA LYS A 22 -1.07 15.60 68.15
C LYS A 22 -0.17 16.84 68.19
N PHE A 23 0.39 17.25 67.06
CA PHE A 23 1.20 18.47 66.92
C PHE A 23 0.33 19.74 66.98
N THR A 24 -0.80 19.75 66.29
CA THR A 24 -1.76 20.87 66.31
C THR A 24 -2.34 21.10 67.70
N ARG A 25 -2.66 20.04 68.45
CA ARG A 25 -3.18 20.14 69.82
C ARG A 25 -2.15 20.60 70.87
N ARG A 26 -0.84 20.48 70.60
CA ARG A 26 0.22 20.90 71.53
C ARG A 26 0.65 22.36 71.33
N HIS A 27 0.46 22.91 70.14
CA HIS A 27 0.95 24.26 69.79
C HIS A 27 -0.13 25.34 69.67
N LEU A 28 -1.42 24.98 69.76
CA LEU A 28 -2.49 25.97 69.58
C LEU A 28 -3.48 25.90 70.76
N GLY A 29 -3.63 27.03 71.46
CA GLY A 29 -4.59 27.23 72.53
C GLY A 29 -6.06 27.25 72.06
N PRO A 30 -7.01 27.71 72.89
CA PRO A 30 -8.46 27.59 72.67
C PRO A 30 -9.00 28.19 71.36
N SER A 31 -8.26 29.11 70.73
CA SER A 31 -8.58 29.74 69.45
C SER A 31 -7.81 29.13 68.26
N GLY A 32 -7.29 27.92 68.43
CA GLY A 32 -6.47 27.19 67.47
C GLY A 32 -7.19 26.66 66.24
N ASP A 33 -8.50 26.45 66.35
CA ASP A 33 -9.32 25.80 65.32
C ASP A 33 -9.35 26.59 64.01
N LEU A 34 -9.37 27.93 64.11
CA LEU A 34 -9.36 28.82 62.94
C LEU A 34 -8.02 28.76 62.17
N LYS A 35 -6.90 28.55 62.86
CA LYS A 35 -5.58 28.49 62.21
C LYS A 35 -5.40 27.18 61.45
N VAL A 36 -5.82 26.05 62.04
CA VAL A 36 -5.78 24.74 61.38
C VAL A 36 -6.70 24.73 60.17
N LEU A 37 -7.91 25.29 60.32
CA LEU A 37 -8.85 25.42 59.21
C LEU A 37 -8.24 26.21 58.04
N SER A 38 -7.53 27.32 58.32
CA SER A 38 -6.88 28.10 57.25
C SER A 38 -5.80 27.32 56.50
N ILE A 39 -5.00 26.50 57.20
CA ILE A 39 -3.94 25.69 56.58
C ILE A 39 -4.54 24.57 55.73
N VAL A 40 -5.61 23.93 56.22
CA VAL A 40 -6.32 22.90 55.45
C VAL A 40 -6.94 23.50 54.19
N VAL A 41 -7.59 24.66 54.30
CA VAL A 41 -8.16 25.37 53.15
C VAL A 41 -7.07 25.77 52.15
N ALA A 42 -5.95 26.31 52.63
CA ALA A 42 -4.81 26.66 51.77
C ALA A 42 -4.24 25.42 51.05
N ALA A 43 -4.12 24.28 51.73
CA ALA A 43 -3.65 23.03 51.14
C ALA A 43 -4.64 22.48 50.08
N VAL A 44 -5.94 22.56 50.35
CA VAL A 44 -6.99 22.18 49.38
C VAL A 44 -6.95 23.09 48.16
N ILE A 45 -6.87 24.41 48.35
CA ILE A 45 -6.76 25.38 47.24
C ILE A 45 -5.49 25.12 46.43
N TYR A 46 -4.35 24.94 47.09
CA TYR A 46 -3.08 24.62 46.43
C TYR A 46 -3.19 23.35 45.58
N TYR A 47 -3.82 22.30 46.12
CA TYR A 47 -4.03 21.05 45.39
C TYR A 47 -4.98 21.23 44.20
N PHE A 48 -6.07 21.99 44.37
CA PHE A 48 -7.00 22.31 43.28
C PHE A 48 -6.33 23.10 42.16
N ILE A 49 -5.55 24.13 42.49
CA ILE A 49 -4.81 24.94 41.51
C ILE A 49 -3.85 24.06 40.72
N GLN A 50 -3.09 23.18 41.40
CA GLN A 50 -2.13 22.31 40.73
C GLN A 50 -2.80 21.29 39.78
N ASN A 51 -4.06 20.92 40.03
CA ASN A 51 -4.74 19.90 39.26
C ASN A 51 -5.57 20.46 38.08
N ILE A 52 -5.98 21.73 38.14
CA ILE A 52 -6.85 22.36 37.11
C ILE A 52 -6.05 22.89 35.92
N ILE A 53 -4.81 23.37 36.11
CA ILE A 53 -4.01 24.00 35.04
C ILE A 53 -3.32 22.94 34.19
N SER A 54 -4.11 22.17 33.46
CA SER A 54 -3.57 21.22 32.51
C SER A 54 -4.16 21.50 31.15
N PHE A 55 -3.32 21.99 30.26
CA PHE A 55 -3.69 22.27 28.89
C PHE A 55 -3.64 20.96 28.10
N SER A 56 -4.71 20.67 27.36
CA SER A 56 -4.81 19.49 26.49
C SER A 56 -4.81 19.92 25.04
N GLY A 57 -3.97 19.31 24.22
CA GLY A 57 -3.96 19.47 22.77
C GLY A 57 -4.25 18.13 22.09
N THR A 58 -5.10 18.14 21.06
CA THR A 58 -5.41 16.97 20.25
C THR A 58 -4.70 17.09 18.90
N TYR A 59 -3.94 16.07 18.54
CA TYR A 59 -3.13 16.04 17.32
C TYR A 59 -3.49 14.81 16.48
N ALA A 60 -3.60 14.97 15.17
CA ALA A 60 -3.71 13.85 14.23
C ALA A 60 -2.31 13.34 13.89
N VAL A 61 -2.11 12.03 14.01
CA VAL A 61 -0.78 11.41 13.95
C VAL A 61 -0.81 10.24 12.99
N PRO A 62 0.17 10.13 12.07
CA PRO A 62 0.25 8.96 11.19
C PRO A 62 0.58 7.70 11.98
N LEU A 63 -0.17 6.64 11.68
CA LEU A 63 0.02 5.30 12.23
C LEU A 63 0.96 4.49 11.34
N LEU A 64 2.04 4.00 11.94
CA LEU A 64 2.99 3.09 11.30
C LEU A 64 2.91 1.72 11.96
N VAL A 65 2.36 0.75 11.23
CA VAL A 65 2.31 -0.65 11.67
C VAL A 65 3.56 -1.37 11.16
N THR A 66 4.35 -1.94 12.07
CA THR A 66 5.52 -2.76 11.73
C THR A 66 5.33 -4.17 12.26
N VAL A 67 5.39 -5.15 11.36
CA VAL A 67 5.32 -6.57 11.70
C VAL A 67 6.74 -7.12 11.78
N ARG A 68 7.02 -7.91 12.83
CA ARG A 68 8.37 -8.48 13.06
C ARG A 68 8.67 -9.69 12.17
N GLU A 69 7.64 -10.39 11.71
CA GLU A 69 7.78 -11.62 10.94
C GLU A 69 7.97 -11.35 9.44
N ALA A 70 8.98 -12.00 8.86
CA ALA A 70 9.40 -11.80 7.47
C ALA A 70 8.44 -12.37 6.40
N ASN A 71 7.31 -12.96 6.79
CA ASN A 71 6.38 -13.65 5.89
C ASN A 71 4.94 -13.10 5.94
N VAL A 72 4.72 -11.96 6.60
CA VAL A 72 3.40 -11.34 6.73
C VAL A 72 3.43 -9.93 6.15
N ALA A 73 2.59 -9.68 5.16
CA ALA A 73 2.38 -8.36 4.58
C ALA A 73 1.10 -7.73 5.17
N VAL A 74 1.19 -6.47 5.59
CA VAL A 74 0.00 -5.71 6.02
C VAL A 74 -0.77 -5.31 4.76
N ARG A 75 -2.01 -5.83 4.62
CA ARG A 75 -2.82 -5.62 3.42
C ARG A 75 -3.61 -4.32 3.49
N SER A 76 -4.23 -4.07 4.64
CA SER A 76 -5.00 -2.86 4.88
C SER A 76 -5.00 -2.55 6.36
N GLN A 77 -5.00 -1.27 6.69
CA GLN A 77 -5.25 -0.77 8.03
C GLN A 77 -6.51 0.07 7.97
N SER A 78 -7.40 -0.10 8.96
CA SER A 78 -8.67 0.62 9.01
C SER A 78 -8.50 2.14 9.04
N GLU A 79 -7.40 2.62 9.62
CA GLU A 79 -7.12 4.05 9.78
C GLU A 79 -5.63 4.33 9.61
N GLU A 80 -5.31 5.35 8.82
CA GLU A 80 -3.93 5.82 8.60
C GLU A 80 -3.52 6.91 9.59
N GLU A 81 -4.49 7.59 10.19
CA GLU A 81 -4.29 8.68 11.13
C GLU A 81 -5.08 8.42 12.42
N VAL A 82 -4.42 8.63 13.56
CA VAL A 82 -5.00 8.46 14.90
C VAL A 82 -4.93 9.78 15.64
N LYS A 83 -5.99 10.13 16.36
CA LYS A 83 -6.03 11.35 17.20
C LYS A 83 -5.46 11.06 18.57
N VAL A 84 -4.36 11.71 18.91
CA VAL A 84 -3.72 11.60 20.21
C VAL A 84 -3.92 12.89 20.98
N THR A 85 -4.49 12.79 22.17
CA THR A 85 -4.64 13.91 23.11
C THR A 85 -3.51 13.89 24.12
N LEU A 86 -2.70 14.95 24.08
CA LEU A 86 -1.56 15.17 24.97
C LEU A 86 -1.92 16.20 26.03
N LYS A 87 -1.42 16.01 27.25
CA LYS A 87 -1.60 16.93 28.39
C LYS A 87 -0.25 17.31 28.97
N GLY A 88 -0.09 18.60 29.25
CA GLY A 88 1.13 19.13 29.87
C GLY A 88 1.03 20.61 30.22
N PRO A 89 2.17 21.21 30.62
CA PRO A 89 2.27 22.66 30.79
C PRO A 89 1.93 23.40 29.50
N GLU A 90 1.23 24.53 29.59
CA GLU A 90 0.79 25.31 28.42
C GLU A 90 1.93 25.65 27.46
N GLY A 91 3.10 26.04 27.99
CA GLY A 91 4.28 26.33 27.19
C GLY A 91 4.80 25.13 26.40
N ASP A 92 4.80 23.95 27.01
CA ASP A 92 5.26 22.72 26.37
C ASP A 92 4.27 22.24 25.30
N VAL A 93 2.96 22.36 25.55
CA VAL A 93 1.93 21.97 24.56
C VAL A 93 1.93 22.92 23.36
N ARG A 94 2.14 24.22 23.57
CA ARG A 94 2.21 25.21 22.47
C ARG A 94 3.49 25.11 21.64
N ALA A 95 4.61 24.78 22.26
CA ALA A 95 5.89 24.60 21.58
C ALA A 95 6.03 23.20 20.96
N PHE A 96 5.06 22.31 21.17
CA PHE A 96 5.10 20.95 20.66
C PHE A 96 4.88 20.91 19.14
N ASP A 97 5.78 20.24 18.43
CA ASP A 97 5.66 20.00 17.00
C ASP A 97 5.02 18.63 16.75
N ALA A 98 3.80 18.65 16.20
CA ALA A 98 3.03 17.45 15.87
C ALA A 98 3.76 16.55 14.86
N SER A 99 4.69 17.07 14.05
CA SER A 99 5.45 16.31 13.04
C SER A 99 6.38 15.26 13.66
N ASN A 100 6.75 15.45 14.92
CA ASN A 100 7.61 14.50 15.66
C ASN A 100 6.80 13.38 16.33
N LEU A 101 5.49 13.54 16.44
CA LEU A 101 4.60 12.55 17.01
C LEU A 101 4.40 11.42 15.99
N ARG A 102 4.61 10.17 16.40
CA ARG A 102 4.42 8.99 15.55
C ARG A 102 3.85 7.86 16.38
N VAL A 103 2.86 7.15 15.87
CA VAL A 103 2.36 5.94 16.54
C VAL A 103 2.99 4.73 15.85
N ARG A 104 3.83 3.97 16.56
CA ARG A 104 4.47 2.77 16.05
C ARG A 104 3.89 1.54 16.72
N LEU A 105 3.07 0.82 15.98
CA LEU A 105 2.52 -0.44 16.45
C LEU A 105 3.45 -1.60 16.06
N LYS A 106 4.07 -2.23 17.06
CA LYS A 106 4.92 -3.40 16.88
C LYS A 106 4.13 -4.66 17.14
N LEU A 107 3.82 -5.40 16.07
CA LEU A 107 3.13 -6.67 16.17
C LEU A 107 4.15 -7.80 16.20
N SER A 108 4.23 -8.45 17.38
CA SER A 108 5.19 -9.54 17.60
C SER A 108 4.74 -10.85 16.97
N HIS A 109 3.44 -11.14 16.97
CA HIS A 109 2.83 -12.32 16.32
C HIS A 109 1.38 -11.96 15.95
N PRO A 110 1.05 -11.78 14.66
CA PRO A 110 -0.35 -11.86 14.26
C PRO A 110 -0.85 -13.28 14.62
N GLU A 111 -2.09 -13.40 15.09
CA GLU A 111 -2.65 -14.73 15.35
C GLU A 111 -2.58 -15.57 14.07
N ALA A 112 -1.85 -16.68 14.12
CA ALA A 112 -1.59 -17.51 12.95
C ALA A 112 -2.91 -17.98 12.33
N GLY A 113 -3.19 -17.51 11.11
CA GLY A 113 -4.41 -17.85 10.37
C GLY A 113 -5.55 -16.83 10.45
N THR A 114 -5.38 -15.73 11.19
CA THR A 114 -6.39 -14.67 11.26
C THR A 114 -6.07 -13.54 10.28
N GLU A 115 -6.93 -13.37 9.27
CA GLU A 115 -6.81 -12.30 8.26
C GLU A 115 -7.10 -10.90 8.83
N ARG A 116 -7.77 -10.81 9.99
CA ARG A 116 -8.18 -9.56 10.64
C ARG A 116 -7.96 -9.61 12.15
N GLN A 117 -7.13 -8.72 12.68
CA GLN A 117 -6.93 -8.60 14.13
C GLN A 117 -7.31 -7.21 14.60
N MET A 118 -8.06 -7.15 15.71
CA MET A 118 -8.28 -5.91 16.43
C MET A 118 -7.12 -5.69 17.39
N VAL A 119 -6.40 -4.58 17.24
CA VAL A 119 -5.25 -4.25 18.06
C VAL A 119 -5.52 -2.96 18.83
N ALA A 120 -5.41 -3.04 20.15
CA ALA A 120 -5.56 -1.88 21.02
C ALA A 120 -4.28 -1.03 21.01
N LEU A 121 -4.44 0.28 20.78
CA LEU A 121 -3.36 1.26 20.84
C LEU A 121 -3.10 1.65 22.30
N ARG A 122 -1.84 1.63 22.71
CA ARG A 122 -1.41 1.99 24.07
C ARG A 122 -0.54 3.23 24.04
N ASP A 123 -0.46 3.90 25.20
CA ASP A 123 0.42 5.06 25.39
C ASP A 123 1.89 4.77 25.03
N ASN A 124 2.34 3.51 25.19
CA ASN A 124 3.70 3.07 24.86
C ASN A 124 3.97 2.98 23.34
N ASP A 125 2.93 2.93 22.52
CA ASP A 125 3.05 2.89 21.06
C ASP A 125 3.22 4.30 20.48
N VAL A 126 2.98 5.35 21.29
CA VAL A 126 3.14 6.76 20.92
C VAL A 126 4.60 7.19 21.13
N GLU A 127 5.34 7.32 20.05
CA GLU A 127 6.69 7.87 20.04
C GLU A 127 6.65 9.39 19.79
N GLY A 128 7.56 10.13 20.44
CA GLY A 128 7.70 11.57 20.21
C GLY A 128 6.89 12.49 21.14
N ALA A 129 6.16 11.96 22.12
CA ALA A 129 5.41 12.76 23.10
C ALA A 129 6.32 13.59 24.05
N GLY A 130 7.62 13.27 24.14
CA GLY A 130 8.60 14.06 24.90
C GLY A 130 8.27 14.13 26.40
N LYS A 131 8.03 15.34 26.91
CA LYS A 131 7.63 15.60 28.32
C LYS A 131 6.10 15.61 28.50
N LEU A 132 5.34 15.55 27.42
CA LEU A 132 3.88 15.56 27.47
C LEU A 132 3.35 14.17 27.77
N ARG A 133 2.24 14.11 28.50
CA ARG A 133 1.59 12.85 28.84
C ARG A 133 0.47 12.55 27.84
N VAL A 134 0.45 11.34 27.30
CA VAL A 134 -0.71 10.83 26.54
C VAL A 134 -1.87 10.62 27.51
N VAL A 135 -3.04 11.18 27.18
CA VAL A 135 -4.25 11.06 28.00
C VAL A 135 -5.30 10.21 27.32
N ARG A 136 -5.39 10.33 25.99
CA ARG A 136 -6.41 9.66 25.20
C ARG A 136 -5.90 9.44 23.78
N ILE A 137 -6.22 8.28 23.24
CA ILE A 137 -5.95 7.89 21.86
C ILE A 137 -7.32 7.54 21.26
N GLU A 138 -7.65 8.13 20.12
CA GLU A 138 -8.89 7.87 19.39
C GLU A 138 -8.57 7.50 17.94
N PRO A 139 -8.99 6.31 17.49
CA PRO A 139 -9.63 5.23 18.26
C PRO A 139 -8.65 4.54 19.23
N ASP A 140 -9.18 3.87 20.24
CA ASP A 140 -8.41 3.07 21.19
C ASP A 140 -8.05 1.68 20.65
N ALA A 141 -8.75 1.24 19.59
CA ALA A 141 -8.45 0.02 18.88
C ALA A 141 -8.61 0.21 17.37
N ILE A 142 -7.70 -0.40 16.62
CA ILE A 142 -7.72 -0.41 15.16
C ILE A 142 -7.86 -1.84 14.65
N MET A 143 -8.53 -1.99 13.52
CA MET A 143 -8.56 -3.24 12.78
C MET A 143 -7.42 -3.25 11.77
N VAL A 144 -6.57 -4.28 11.85
CA VAL A 144 -5.46 -4.49 10.92
C VAL A 144 -5.72 -5.79 10.17
N GLU A 145 -5.69 -5.73 8.84
CA GLU A 145 -5.79 -6.91 7.99
C GLU A 145 -4.40 -7.40 7.56
N PHE A 146 -4.12 -8.68 7.81
CA PHE A 146 -2.87 -9.33 7.45
C PHE A 146 -3.07 -10.25 6.26
N ASP A 147 -2.07 -10.26 5.37
CA ASP A 147 -1.95 -11.26 4.33
C ASP A 147 -0.63 -12.00 4.49
N ASN A 148 -0.66 -13.32 4.30
CA ASN A 148 0.53 -14.13 4.37
C ASN A 148 1.19 -14.17 2.99
N GLU A 149 2.51 -14.01 2.96
CA GLU A 149 3.24 -14.29 1.74
C GLU A 149 3.30 -15.80 1.50
N VAL A 150 2.79 -16.23 0.35
CA VAL A 150 2.86 -17.62 -0.09
C VAL A 150 3.61 -17.71 -1.40
N GLU A 151 4.26 -18.85 -1.62
CA GLU A 151 4.88 -19.20 -2.90
C GLU A 151 3.89 -20.06 -3.69
N GLN A 152 3.47 -19.58 -4.85
CA GLN A 152 2.53 -20.26 -5.74
C GLN A 152 3.14 -20.43 -7.12
N ARG A 153 2.84 -21.55 -7.79
CA ARG A 153 3.23 -21.77 -9.19
C ARG A 153 2.16 -21.19 -10.10
N LEU A 154 2.53 -20.24 -10.96
CA LEU A 154 1.63 -19.62 -11.95
C LEU A 154 2.07 -19.95 -13.39
N PRO A 155 1.10 -20.07 -14.32
CA PRO A 155 1.39 -20.27 -15.74
C PRO A 155 1.90 -18.97 -16.40
N LEU A 156 2.86 -19.11 -17.32
CA LEU A 156 3.39 -18.01 -18.12
C LEU A 156 2.62 -17.82 -19.42
N ALA A 157 2.35 -16.57 -19.79
CA ALA A 157 1.83 -16.25 -21.12
C ALA A 157 2.95 -16.40 -22.17
N PRO A 158 2.65 -16.99 -23.36
CA PRO A 158 3.60 -17.00 -24.45
C PRO A 158 3.98 -15.56 -24.84
N PRO A 159 5.26 -15.30 -25.14
CA PRO A 159 5.73 -13.96 -25.46
C PRO A 159 5.10 -13.47 -26.76
N THR A 160 4.72 -12.19 -26.80
CA THR A 160 4.20 -11.59 -28.03
C THR A 160 5.34 -11.42 -29.03
N LEU A 161 5.18 -11.97 -30.23
CA LEU A 161 6.11 -11.77 -31.33
C LEU A 161 5.91 -10.39 -31.94
N THR A 162 6.98 -9.60 -32.05
CA THR A 162 7.00 -8.33 -32.76
C THR A 162 7.85 -8.44 -34.02
N GLY A 163 7.38 -7.88 -35.13
CA GLY A 163 8.05 -8.00 -36.44
C GLY A 163 7.59 -9.22 -37.26
N ARG A 164 8.07 -9.31 -38.51
CA ARG A 164 7.84 -10.46 -39.41
C ARG A 164 9.18 -11.14 -39.71
N PRO A 165 9.26 -12.48 -39.66
CA PRO A 165 10.45 -13.20 -40.12
C PRO A 165 10.62 -13.01 -41.63
N LEU A 166 11.85 -13.18 -42.13
CA LEU A 166 12.14 -12.96 -43.55
C LEU A 166 11.52 -14.05 -44.45
N GLN A 167 11.34 -15.26 -43.90
CA GLN A 167 10.72 -16.41 -44.55
C GLN A 167 9.97 -17.24 -43.50
N GLY A 168 8.85 -17.85 -43.89
CA GLY A 168 8.13 -18.81 -43.04
C GLY A 168 7.22 -18.22 -41.96
N GLU A 169 6.73 -19.10 -41.09
CA GLU A 169 5.94 -18.75 -39.89
C GLU A 169 6.80 -18.94 -38.64
N ALA A 170 6.78 -17.97 -37.73
CA ALA A 170 7.54 -18.03 -36.48
C ALA A 170 6.66 -18.57 -35.37
N SER A 171 7.05 -19.70 -34.78
CA SER A 171 6.43 -20.29 -33.59
C SER A 171 7.37 -20.13 -32.40
N VAL A 172 6.81 -19.82 -31.21
CA VAL A 172 7.59 -19.70 -29.97
C VAL A 172 7.15 -20.74 -28.97
N GLU A 173 8.11 -21.51 -28.47
CA GLU A 173 7.91 -22.42 -27.35
C GLU A 173 8.76 -21.99 -26.15
N LEU A 174 8.12 -21.85 -24.99
CA LEU A 174 8.80 -21.59 -23.72
C LEU A 174 9.33 -22.91 -23.14
N MET A 175 10.62 -22.97 -22.78
CA MET A 175 11.19 -24.17 -22.14
C MET A 175 10.59 -24.44 -20.77
N ARG A 176 10.06 -23.41 -20.09
CA ARG A 176 9.31 -23.54 -18.83
C ARG A 176 7.95 -22.86 -18.95
N LYS A 177 6.89 -23.63 -18.70
CA LYS A 177 5.49 -23.15 -18.73
C LYS A 177 5.00 -22.60 -17.38
N HIS A 178 5.74 -22.87 -16.30
CA HIS A 178 5.37 -22.50 -14.93
C HIS A 178 6.53 -21.78 -14.25
N VAL A 179 6.20 -20.79 -13.43
CA VAL A 179 7.16 -20.04 -12.60
C VAL A 179 6.68 -19.99 -11.16
N SER A 180 7.63 -19.98 -10.22
CA SER A 180 7.34 -19.83 -8.81
C SER A 180 7.27 -18.35 -8.49
N VAL A 181 6.15 -17.93 -7.89
CA VAL A 181 5.85 -16.53 -7.64
C VAL A 181 5.50 -16.38 -6.18
N ARG A 182 6.18 -15.45 -5.52
CA ARG A 182 5.97 -15.14 -4.11
C ARG A 182 5.22 -13.82 -3.99
N GLY A 183 4.18 -13.82 -3.18
CA GLY A 183 3.37 -12.62 -2.93
C GLY A 183 2.22 -12.89 -1.96
N PRO A 184 1.38 -11.88 -1.69
CA PRO A 184 0.24 -12.00 -0.80
C PRO A 184 -0.73 -13.06 -1.30
N LYS A 185 -1.11 -13.99 -0.42
CA LYS A 185 -2.01 -15.11 -0.75
C LYS A 185 -3.30 -14.64 -1.39
N SER A 186 -3.90 -13.56 -0.89
CA SER A 186 -5.18 -13.06 -1.42
C SER A 186 -5.07 -12.60 -2.87
N LYS A 187 -3.93 -11.99 -3.24
CA LYS A 187 -3.71 -11.51 -4.61
C LYS A 187 -3.34 -12.65 -5.55
N LEU A 188 -2.46 -13.55 -5.12
CA LEU A 188 -2.08 -14.73 -5.92
C LEU A 188 -3.28 -15.64 -6.18
N GLN A 189 -4.15 -15.86 -5.18
CA GLN A 189 -5.36 -16.65 -5.34
C GLN A 189 -6.29 -16.07 -6.41
N LYS A 190 -6.50 -14.74 -6.41
CA LYS A 190 -7.28 -14.06 -7.46
C LYS A 190 -6.68 -14.25 -8.85
N LEU A 191 -5.36 -14.16 -9.00
CA LEU A 191 -4.71 -14.40 -10.30
C LEU A 191 -4.91 -15.84 -10.80
N VAL A 192 -4.90 -16.82 -9.89
CA VAL A 192 -5.21 -18.23 -10.22
C VAL A 192 -6.68 -18.38 -10.62
N ASP A 193 -7.58 -17.80 -9.84
CA ASP A 193 -9.04 -17.90 -10.05
C ASP A 193 -9.44 -17.25 -11.39
N ASP A 194 -8.86 -16.09 -11.70
CA ASP A 194 -9.07 -15.35 -12.95
C ASP A 194 -8.29 -15.96 -14.14
N ARG A 195 -7.49 -17.02 -13.91
CA ARG A 195 -6.61 -17.66 -14.89
C ARG A 195 -5.69 -16.67 -15.61
N ILE A 196 -5.25 -15.63 -14.91
CA ILE A 196 -4.39 -14.60 -15.48
C ILE A 196 -2.99 -15.18 -15.68
N MET A 197 -2.54 -15.20 -16.93
CA MET A 197 -1.20 -15.63 -17.29
C MET A 197 -0.23 -14.45 -17.12
N ILE A 198 0.97 -14.72 -16.58
CA ILE A 198 1.96 -13.67 -16.38
C ILE A 198 2.58 -13.27 -17.73
N PRO A 199 2.51 -12.00 -18.15
CA PRO A 199 3.10 -11.56 -19.42
C PRO A 199 4.62 -11.61 -19.39
N THR A 200 5.19 -11.97 -20.55
CA THR A 200 6.63 -12.00 -20.80
C THR A 200 7.03 -10.92 -21.80
N ASP A 201 8.31 -10.56 -21.83
CA ASP A 201 8.81 -9.55 -22.75
C ASP A 201 8.59 -9.92 -24.23
N PRO A 202 8.24 -8.94 -25.09
CA PRO A 202 8.06 -9.20 -26.51
C PRO A 202 9.40 -9.60 -27.15
N ILE A 203 9.31 -10.56 -28.08
CA ILE A 203 10.48 -11.03 -28.84
C ILE A 203 10.39 -10.45 -30.25
N ASP A 204 11.39 -9.66 -30.62
CA ASP A 204 11.56 -9.19 -31.99
C ASP A 204 12.16 -10.28 -32.88
N VAL A 205 11.45 -10.62 -33.95
CA VAL A 205 11.83 -11.62 -34.97
C VAL A 205 12.16 -10.98 -36.33
N ALA A 206 12.22 -9.65 -36.42
CA ALA A 206 12.50 -8.94 -37.65
C ALA A 206 13.87 -9.35 -38.25
N GLY A 207 13.85 -9.77 -39.52
CA GLY A 207 15.06 -10.08 -40.27
C GLY A 207 15.76 -11.40 -39.91
N LYS A 208 15.16 -12.24 -39.06
CA LYS A 208 15.70 -13.56 -38.71
C LYS A 208 15.28 -14.63 -39.71
N THR A 209 16.22 -15.52 -40.04
CA THR A 209 16.05 -16.61 -41.03
C THR A 209 16.21 -18.00 -40.42
N GLN A 210 16.72 -18.11 -39.18
CA GLN A 210 16.89 -19.36 -38.45
C GLN A 210 16.29 -19.26 -37.05
N GLY A 211 15.86 -20.40 -36.51
CA GLY A 211 15.41 -20.49 -35.13
C GLY A 211 16.52 -20.14 -34.15
N PHE A 212 16.15 -19.51 -33.03
CA PHE A 212 17.10 -19.08 -32.01
C PHE A 212 16.52 -19.25 -30.60
N THR A 213 17.39 -19.45 -29.63
CA THR A 213 17.03 -19.46 -28.20
C THR A 213 17.36 -18.10 -27.60
N LYS A 214 16.41 -17.47 -26.91
CA LYS A 214 16.61 -16.19 -26.22
C LYS A 214 16.06 -16.27 -24.80
N ALA A 215 16.82 -15.76 -23.83
CA ALA A 215 16.33 -15.53 -22.48
C ALA A 215 15.38 -14.32 -22.48
N VAL A 216 14.16 -14.51 -21.99
CA VAL A 216 13.10 -13.50 -21.92
C VAL A 216 12.83 -13.18 -20.45
N LYS A 217 12.83 -11.88 -20.12
CA LYS A 217 12.50 -11.41 -18.78
C LYS A 217 11.00 -11.50 -18.55
N ILE A 218 10.63 -11.94 -17.35
CA ILE A 218 9.22 -11.95 -16.91
C ILE A 218 8.91 -10.60 -16.30
N ARG A 219 7.89 -9.90 -16.83
CA ARG A 219 7.40 -8.65 -16.26
C ARG A 219 6.08 -8.89 -15.57
N PRO A 220 6.06 -9.08 -14.23
CA PRO A 220 4.81 -9.15 -13.50
C PRO A 220 4.02 -7.83 -13.66
N PRO A 221 2.68 -7.87 -13.80
CA PRO A 221 1.86 -6.66 -13.86
C PRO A 221 2.03 -5.83 -12.58
N VAL A 222 2.11 -4.50 -12.71
CA VAL A 222 2.40 -3.57 -11.59
C VAL A 222 1.39 -3.70 -10.43
N ASP A 223 0.16 -4.13 -10.72
CA ASP A 223 -0.92 -4.26 -9.72
C ASP A 223 -1.05 -5.66 -9.08
N SER A 224 -0.28 -6.63 -9.58
CA SER A 224 -0.40 -8.05 -9.19
C SER A 224 0.04 -8.33 -7.75
N GLY A 225 0.80 -7.42 -7.12
CA GLY A 225 1.33 -7.57 -5.77
C GLY A 225 2.36 -8.68 -5.61
N ILE A 226 2.99 -9.10 -6.70
CA ILE A 226 4.07 -10.09 -6.68
C ILE A 226 5.32 -9.46 -6.05
N SER A 227 5.81 -10.04 -4.96
CA SER A 227 7.03 -9.62 -4.25
C SER A 227 8.30 -10.13 -4.94
N SER A 228 8.28 -11.35 -5.47
CA SER A 228 9.43 -11.96 -6.16
C SER A 228 8.99 -13.04 -7.14
N VAL A 229 9.73 -13.18 -8.25
CA VAL A 229 9.51 -14.21 -9.29
C VAL A 229 10.79 -15.03 -9.41
N GLN A 230 10.68 -16.36 -9.31
CA GLN A 230 11.80 -17.28 -9.52
C GLN A 230 11.44 -18.35 -10.57
N PRO A 231 12.24 -18.52 -11.64
CA PRO A 231 13.34 -17.65 -12.09
C PRO A 231 12.84 -16.32 -12.69
N GLU A 232 13.66 -15.27 -12.68
CA GLU A 232 13.33 -13.94 -13.29
C GLU A 232 13.37 -13.95 -14.83
N GLU A 233 14.08 -14.92 -15.41
CA GLU A 233 14.25 -15.10 -16.85
C GLU A 233 13.92 -16.53 -17.26
N VAL A 234 13.28 -16.68 -18.43
CA VAL A 234 12.94 -17.99 -19.01
C VAL A 234 13.42 -18.05 -20.45
N GLU A 235 14.03 -19.17 -20.83
CA GLU A 235 14.45 -19.43 -22.20
C GLU A 235 13.24 -19.70 -23.11
N ALA A 236 13.12 -18.88 -24.16
CA ALA A 236 12.17 -19.06 -25.25
C ALA A 236 12.93 -19.59 -26.48
N LYS A 237 12.51 -20.75 -26.98
CA LYS A 237 12.97 -21.33 -28.24
C LYS A 237 12.03 -20.84 -29.34
N VAL A 238 12.58 -20.11 -30.30
CA VAL A 238 11.84 -19.65 -31.48
C VAL A 238 12.19 -20.57 -32.64
N GLU A 239 11.18 -21.21 -33.23
CA GLU A 239 11.32 -22.03 -34.43
C GLU A 239 10.70 -21.27 -35.62
N ILE A 240 11.46 -21.13 -36.70
CA ILE A 240 10.99 -20.53 -37.94
C ILE A 240 10.75 -21.67 -38.93
N LEU A 241 9.47 -21.97 -39.20
CA LEU A 241 9.08 -22.99 -40.16
C LEU A 241 9.13 -22.37 -41.55
N ASN A 242 10.15 -22.73 -42.33
CA ASN A 242 10.24 -22.30 -43.71
C ASN A 242 9.13 -23.01 -44.50
N ILE A 243 8.06 -22.29 -44.83
CA ILE A 243 7.06 -22.79 -45.77
C ILE A 243 7.78 -22.78 -47.12
N PRO A 244 8.06 -23.94 -47.75
CA PRO A 244 8.58 -23.95 -49.09
C PRO A 244 7.58 -23.17 -49.93
N GLY A 245 8.04 -22.04 -50.49
CA GLY A 245 7.20 -21.22 -51.37
C GLY A 245 6.65 -22.12 -52.47
N PRO A 246 5.40 -21.91 -52.93
CA PRO A 246 4.87 -22.68 -54.03
C PRO A 246 5.89 -22.61 -55.16
N GLU A 247 6.39 -23.76 -55.59
CA GLU A 247 7.19 -23.88 -56.80
C GLU A 247 6.49 -23.02 -57.85
N GLN A 248 7.14 -21.93 -58.26
CA GLN A 248 6.70 -21.20 -59.43
C GLN A 248 6.87 -22.18 -60.57
N SER A 249 5.79 -22.88 -60.90
CA SER A 249 5.65 -23.69 -62.09
C SER A 249 6.12 -22.83 -63.25
N LEU A 250 7.25 -23.23 -63.81
CA LEU A 250 7.82 -22.69 -65.03
C LEU A 250 6.73 -22.83 -66.11
N VAL A 251 5.96 -21.77 -66.34
CA VAL A 251 5.06 -21.72 -67.49
C VAL A 251 5.96 -21.44 -68.68
N ASP A 252 6.27 -22.50 -69.42
CA ASP A 252 6.81 -22.46 -70.77
C ASP A 252 5.89 -21.56 -71.62
N ILE A 253 6.31 -20.34 -71.92
CA ILE A 253 5.68 -19.51 -72.94
C ILE A 253 6.45 -19.74 -74.23
N ALA A 254 5.92 -20.64 -75.06
CA ALA A 254 6.31 -20.76 -76.46
C ALA A 254 5.92 -19.48 -77.23
N PRO A 255 6.71 -19.04 -78.22
CA PRO A 255 6.40 -17.85 -79.02
C PRO A 255 5.37 -18.23 -80.09
N GLY A 256 4.15 -17.71 -79.94
CA GLY A 256 3.07 -17.78 -80.92
C GLY A 256 2.78 -16.40 -81.46
N ASP A 257 2.97 -16.27 -82.76
CA ASP A 257 2.89 -15.07 -83.59
C ASP A 257 1.46 -14.57 -83.81
N GLU A 258 1.37 -13.39 -84.42
CA GLU A 258 0.25 -12.85 -85.22
C GLU A 258 -0.94 -12.12 -84.54
N THR A 259 -0.90 -10.80 -84.74
CA THR A 259 -1.97 -9.92 -85.28
C THR A 259 -3.42 -10.13 -84.83
N ASN A 260 -4.09 -9.07 -84.33
CA ASN A 260 -5.04 -8.29 -85.15
C ASN A 260 -5.74 -7.17 -84.32
N SER A 261 -5.93 -6.04 -85.01
CA SER A 261 -7.07 -5.10 -84.91
C SER A 261 -7.45 -4.39 -83.60
N LEU A 262 -7.23 -3.08 -83.63
CA LEU A 262 -8.06 -2.02 -83.02
C LEU A 262 -9.55 -2.20 -83.36
N PRO A 263 -10.47 -1.69 -82.51
CA PRO A 263 -11.07 -0.41 -82.88
C PRO A 263 -11.31 0.56 -81.71
N ALA A 264 -11.48 1.82 -82.12
CA ALA A 264 -11.79 2.98 -81.33
C ALA A 264 -13.18 2.95 -80.67
N GLY A 265 -13.33 3.69 -79.56
CA GLY A 265 -14.63 4.08 -79.02
C GLY A 265 -14.57 4.70 -77.62
N LEU A 266 -14.69 6.05 -77.57
CA LEU A 266 -15.62 6.85 -76.74
C LEU A 266 -15.88 6.37 -75.29
N SER A 267 -15.78 7.12 -74.18
CA SER A 267 -15.68 8.54 -73.82
C SER A 267 -15.42 8.59 -72.29
N PRO A 268 -14.92 9.70 -71.71
CA PRO A 268 -14.65 9.81 -70.28
C PRO A 268 -15.89 10.33 -69.52
N SER A 269 -16.32 9.62 -68.48
CA SER A 269 -17.32 10.12 -67.53
C SER A 269 -16.70 10.41 -66.17
N VAL A 270 -16.42 11.69 -65.98
CA VAL A 270 -16.17 12.38 -64.70
C VAL A 270 -17.44 12.37 -63.84
N PRO A 271 -17.32 12.21 -62.52
CA PRO A 271 -18.02 13.10 -61.59
C PRO A 271 -17.03 13.61 -60.53
N THR A 272 -16.62 14.88 -60.55
CA THR A 272 -17.26 16.00 -59.84
C THR A 272 -17.99 15.56 -58.58
N ASN A 273 -17.31 15.62 -57.43
CA ASN A 273 -17.98 15.90 -56.18
C ASN A 273 -17.12 16.81 -55.30
N ARG A 274 -17.63 18.01 -55.08
CA ARG A 274 -17.16 19.10 -54.21
C ARG A 274 -18.46 19.83 -53.81
N PRO A 275 -18.52 20.62 -52.74
CA PRO A 275 -18.18 20.42 -51.33
C PRO A 275 -19.43 20.56 -50.42
N ALA A 276 -19.33 20.19 -49.14
CA ALA A 276 -20.14 20.76 -48.06
C ALA A 276 -19.20 20.93 -46.86
N ALA A 277 -18.78 22.15 -46.50
CA ALA A 277 -19.54 23.10 -45.70
C ALA A 277 -20.01 22.47 -44.39
N ASN A 278 -19.21 22.64 -43.33
CA ASN A 278 -19.72 22.81 -41.98
C ASN A 278 -18.78 23.76 -41.23
N ALA A 279 -19.05 25.04 -41.44
CA ALA A 279 -18.74 26.09 -40.49
C ALA A 279 -20.00 26.29 -39.64
N SER A 280 -19.90 25.96 -38.36
CA SER A 280 -20.68 26.52 -37.26
C SER A 280 -19.80 26.28 -36.04
N ASP A 281 -18.95 27.24 -35.66
CA ASP A 281 -19.34 28.27 -34.68
C ASP A 281 -20.10 27.67 -33.50
N LEU A 282 -19.42 27.66 -32.34
CA LEU A 282 -19.92 28.15 -31.05
C LEU A 282 -18.81 27.98 -29.98
N LEU A 283 -17.94 28.98 -29.91
CA LEU A 283 -17.48 29.54 -28.62
C LEU A 283 -18.63 30.44 -28.07
N PRO A 284 -18.61 31.00 -26.83
CA PRO A 284 -17.58 30.98 -25.79
C PRO A 284 -18.09 30.75 -24.33
N ALA A 285 -17.11 30.58 -23.44
CA ALA A 285 -16.97 31.14 -22.09
C ALA A 285 -18.18 31.49 -21.19
N THR A 286 -18.15 30.89 -19.99
CA THR A 286 -18.32 31.54 -18.67
C THR A 286 -17.54 30.65 -17.70
N GLY A 287 -16.58 31.08 -16.89
CA GLY A 287 -16.53 32.23 -15.99
C GLY A 287 -16.06 31.71 -14.61
N PRO A 288 -15.46 32.54 -13.76
CA PRO A 288 -14.42 32.20 -12.77
C PRO A 288 -14.83 31.26 -11.63
#